data_AF-W1RUR6-F1
#
_entry.id   AF-W1RUR6-F1
#
_cell.length_a   1.000
_cell.length_b   1.000
_cell.length_c   1.000
_cell.angle_alpha   90.00
_cell.angle_beta   90.00
_cell.angle_gamma   90.00
#
_symmetry.space_group_name_H-M   'P 1'
#
loop_
_entity.id
_entity.type
_entity.pdbx_description
1 polymer ?
#
loop_
_entity_poly.entity_id
_entity_poly.type
_entity_poly.pdbx_seq_one_letter_code
_entity_poly.pdbx_strand_id
1 'polypeptide(L)'
;RVAAAAPLRAGQRTALIEQFVIVTRATIKGSIVVAIVQGFIGGLVFWALGIQGALLWGVLMGGFSLLPAIGTAIVWVPVSIYLFASGAIWEGVVLVACGVLVIGMVDNVLRPILVGRDTRIPDYVVLISTLGGIEMFGFNGIVIGPVIAALFIATWNIFTRMRGADADAEAAAQE
;
A
#
# COMPACT_ATOMS: atom_id res chain seq x y z
N ARG A 1 31.38 -5.85 -3.56
CA ARG A 1 31.37 -7.12 -4.33
C ARG A 1 30.25 -7.14 -5.38
N VAL A 2 28.99 -6.82 -5.04
CA VAL A 2 27.88 -6.70 -6.01
C VAL A 2 28.14 -5.66 -7.10
N ALA A 3 28.81 -4.55 -6.75
CA ALA A 3 29.15 -3.50 -7.72
C ALA A 3 30.02 -4.03 -8.88
N ALA A 4 31.03 -4.86 -8.65
CA ALA A 4 31.97 -5.29 -9.70
C ALA A 4 31.32 -6.18 -10.79
N ALA A 5 30.18 -6.81 -10.50
CA ALA A 5 29.50 -7.74 -11.42
C ALA A 5 28.49 -7.08 -12.36
N ALA A 6 28.10 -5.82 -12.11
CA ALA A 6 27.12 -5.13 -12.93
C ALA A 6 27.81 -4.30 -14.05
N PRO A 7 27.51 -4.52 -15.34
CA PRO A 7 28.13 -3.82 -16.47
C PRO A 7 27.54 -2.41 -16.62
N LEU A 8 27.65 -1.58 -15.59
CA LEU A 8 27.08 -0.23 -15.51
C LEU A 8 28.21 0.82 -15.48
N ARG A 9 28.09 1.85 -16.32
CA ARG A 9 29.01 3.01 -16.34
C ARG A 9 28.98 3.71 -14.98
N ALA A 10 30.11 4.30 -14.56
CA ALA A 10 30.28 4.87 -13.22
C ALA A 10 29.17 5.88 -12.82
N GLY A 11 28.69 6.71 -13.75
CA GLY A 11 27.58 7.64 -13.51
C GLY A 11 26.22 6.97 -13.26
N GLN A 12 25.94 5.83 -13.91
CA GLN A 12 24.69 5.09 -13.73
C GLN A 12 24.65 4.38 -12.36
N ARG A 13 25.80 3.92 -11.84
CA ARG A 13 25.87 3.32 -10.51
C ARG A 13 25.58 4.32 -9.40
N THR A 14 26.13 5.54 -9.49
CA THR A 14 25.90 6.58 -8.49
C THR A 14 24.42 6.98 -8.47
N ALA A 15 23.82 7.19 -9.64
CA ALA A 15 22.39 7.48 -9.75
C ALA A 15 21.51 6.35 -9.19
N LEU A 16 21.85 5.08 -9.46
CA LEU A 16 21.15 3.91 -8.91
C LEU A 16 21.24 3.84 -7.38
N ILE A 17 22.42 4.07 -6.81
CA ILE A 17 22.62 4.06 -5.36
C ILE A 17 21.84 5.21 -4.71
N GLU A 18 21.89 6.41 -5.30
CA GLU A 18 21.17 7.57 -4.80
C GLU A 18 19.65 7.34 -4.84
N GLN A 19 19.13 6.83 -5.97
CA GLN A 19 17.72 6.49 -6.09
C GLN A 19 17.30 5.38 -5.12
N PHE A 20 18.15 4.37 -4.91
CA PHE A 20 17.90 3.33 -3.91
C PHE A 20 17.84 3.90 -2.49
N VAL A 21 18.74 4.81 -2.14
CA VAL A 21 18.74 5.49 -0.84
C VAL A 21 17.48 6.35 -0.68
N ILE A 22 17.06 7.07 -1.72
CA ILE A 22 15.83 7.88 -1.72
C ILE A 22 14.62 6.98 -1.48
N VAL A 23 14.44 5.92 -2.27
CA VAL A 23 13.31 5.00 -2.16
C VAL A 23 13.30 4.28 -0.81
N THR A 24 14.46 3.83 -0.33
CA THR A 24 14.58 3.17 0.98
C THR A 24 14.19 4.13 2.11
N ARG A 25 14.71 5.35 2.08
CA ARG A 25 14.41 6.37 3.11
C ARG A 25 12.95 6.79 3.06
N ALA A 26 12.36 6.93 1.87
CA ALA A 26 10.94 7.21 1.70
C ALA A 26 10.06 6.07 2.23
N THR A 27 10.43 4.82 1.93
CA THR A 27 9.72 3.62 2.41
C THR A 27 9.79 3.49 3.93
N ILE A 28 10.97 3.67 4.54
CA ILE A 28 11.13 3.59 6.00
C ILE A 28 10.33 4.70 6.69
N LYS A 29 10.46 5.95 6.22
CA LYS A 29 9.68 7.07 6.76
C LYS A 29 8.18 6.80 6.65
N GLY A 30 7.75 6.25 5.51
CA GLY A 30 6.34 5.96 5.31
C GLY A 30 5.79 4.87 6.19
N SER A 31 6.52 3.76 6.35
CA SER A 31 6.12 2.69 7.26
C SER A 31 6.03 3.17 8.71
N ILE A 32 6.91 4.07 9.16
CA ILE A 32 6.85 4.64 10.50
C ILE A 32 5.59 5.52 10.68
N VAL A 33 5.26 6.35 9.69
CA VAL A 33 4.05 7.18 9.74
C VAL A 33 2.80 6.30 9.77
N VAL A 34 2.73 5.27 8.93
CA VAL A 34 1.64 4.29 8.93
C VAL A 34 1.51 3.61 10.30
N ALA A 35 2.63 3.22 10.91
CA ALA A 35 2.64 2.58 12.23
C ALA A 35 2.08 3.45 13.34
N ILE A 36 2.44 4.73 13.35
CA ILE A 36 1.92 5.69 14.34
C ILE A 36 0.41 5.88 14.14
N VAL A 37 -0.02 6.09 12.90
CA VAL A 37 -1.43 6.34 12.58
C VAL A 37 -2.29 5.11 12.90
N GLN A 38 -1.88 3.91 12.48
CA GLN A 38 -2.61 2.67 12.76
C GLN A 38 -2.61 2.33 14.25
N GLY A 39 -1.49 2.50 14.94
CA GLY A 39 -1.42 2.24 16.37
C GLY A 39 -2.30 3.21 17.17
N PHE A 40 -2.35 4.47 16.78
CA PHE A 40 -3.21 5.48 17.40
C PHE A 40 -4.70 5.20 17.15
N ILE A 41 -5.10 4.99 15.89
CA ILE A 41 -6.49 4.66 15.53
C ILE A 41 -6.93 3.37 16.20
N GLY A 42 -6.10 2.32 16.13
CA GLY A 42 -6.35 1.04 16.77
C GLY A 42 -6.55 1.18 18.28
N GLY A 43 -5.62 1.87 18.95
CA GLY A 43 -5.71 2.15 20.38
C GLY A 43 -6.98 2.93 20.76
N LEU A 44 -7.38 3.90 19.94
CA LEU A 44 -8.60 4.68 20.17
C LEU A 44 -9.87 3.83 20.00
N VAL A 45 -9.90 2.93 19.01
CA VAL A 45 -10.99 1.96 18.82
C VAL A 45 -11.08 1.01 20.02
N PHE A 46 -9.96 0.42 20.46
CA PHE A 46 -9.95 -0.46 21.63
C PHE A 46 -10.37 0.26 22.91
N TRP A 47 -9.96 1.52 23.07
CA TRP A 47 -10.36 2.35 24.21
C TRP A 47 -11.85 2.66 24.21
N ALA A 48 -12.41 3.06 23.05
CA ALA A 48 -13.83 3.36 22.89
C ALA A 48 -14.73 2.13 23.13
N LEU A 49 -14.22 0.93 22.83
CA LEU A 49 -14.89 -0.35 23.09
C LEU A 49 -14.75 -0.84 24.55
N GLY A 50 -14.06 -0.09 25.41
CA GLY A 50 -13.87 -0.47 26.82
C GLY A 50 -12.93 -1.68 27.00
N ILE A 51 -12.13 -2.02 26.00
CA ILE A 51 -11.23 -3.18 26.05
C ILE A 51 -10.02 -2.82 26.93
N GLN A 52 -9.78 -3.62 27.97
CA GLN A 52 -8.65 -3.43 28.87
C GLN A 52 -7.32 -3.49 28.10
N GLY A 53 -6.39 -2.59 28.44
CA GLY A 53 -5.10 -2.52 27.78
C GLY A 53 -5.16 -1.93 26.37
N ALA A 54 -6.10 -1.02 26.08
CA ALA A 54 -6.21 -0.36 24.77
C ALA A 54 -4.88 0.23 24.25
N LEU A 55 -4.04 0.79 25.13
CA LEU A 55 -2.71 1.28 24.77
C LEU A 55 -1.78 0.13 24.31
N LEU A 56 -1.79 -1.01 25.01
CA LEU A 56 -1.01 -2.20 24.63
C LEU A 56 -1.42 -2.68 23.24
N TRP A 57 -2.73 -2.82 23.00
CA TRP A 57 -3.27 -3.26 21.72
C TRP A 57 -2.97 -2.29 20.59
N GLY A 58 -3.05 -0.97 20.85
CA GLY A 58 -2.63 0.06 19.91
C GLY A 58 -1.14 -0.01 19.55
N VAL A 59 -0.26 -0.20 20.55
CA VAL A 59 1.18 -0.38 20.32
C VAL A 59 1.47 -1.65 19.53
N LEU A 60 0.79 -2.77 19.85
CA LEU A 60 0.90 -4.00 19.08
C LEU A 60 0.44 -3.79 17.63
N MET A 61 -0.68 -3.11 17.40
CA MET A 61 -1.13 -2.75 16.06
C MET A 61 -0.12 -1.91 15.30
N GLY A 62 0.45 -0.88 15.94
CA GLY A 62 1.49 -0.06 15.34
C GLY A 62 2.74 -0.88 15.00
N GLY A 63 3.17 -1.78 15.89
CA GLY A 63 4.30 -2.67 15.64
C GLY A 63 4.03 -3.63 14.49
N PHE A 64 2.88 -4.30 14.47
CA PHE A 64 2.54 -5.23 13.41
C PHE A 64 2.23 -4.55 12.07
N SER A 65 1.80 -3.28 12.02
CA SER A 65 1.56 -2.54 10.77
C SER A 65 2.74 -2.48 9.80
N LEU A 66 3.95 -2.69 10.33
CA LEU A 66 5.17 -2.82 9.54
C LEU A 66 5.03 -3.94 8.50
N LEU A 67 4.20 -4.95 8.78
CA LEU A 67 3.75 -5.97 7.84
C LEU A 67 2.53 -5.42 7.05
N PRO A 68 2.71 -5.03 5.79
CA PRO A 68 1.66 -4.44 4.98
C PRO A 68 0.43 -5.35 4.88
N ALA A 69 -0.77 -4.76 4.89
CA ALA A 69 -2.06 -5.41 4.64
C ALA A 69 -2.52 -6.49 5.66
N ILE A 70 -1.59 -7.14 6.36
CA ILE A 70 -1.90 -8.29 7.22
C ILE A 70 -1.59 -7.97 8.69
N GLY A 71 -0.62 -7.09 8.94
CA GLY A 71 -0.11 -6.79 10.27
C GLY A 71 -1.18 -6.42 11.29
N THR A 72 -2.02 -5.45 10.97
CA THR A 72 -3.08 -5.01 11.88
C THR A 72 -4.22 -6.01 12.01
N ALA A 73 -4.53 -6.75 10.94
CA ALA A 73 -5.55 -7.80 10.95
C ALA A 73 -5.24 -8.94 11.92
N ILE A 74 -3.95 -9.29 12.06
CA ILE A 74 -3.49 -10.28 13.05
C ILE A 74 -3.86 -9.88 14.47
N VAL A 75 -4.00 -8.58 14.75
CA VAL A 75 -4.32 -8.08 16.09
C VAL A 75 -5.83 -8.00 16.31
N TRP A 76 -6.57 -7.30 15.44
CA TRP A 76 -8.01 -7.06 15.71
C TRP A 76 -8.90 -8.26 15.40
N VAL A 77 -8.53 -9.13 14.44
CA VAL A 77 -9.37 -10.29 14.07
C VAL A 77 -9.52 -11.26 15.25
N PRO A 78 -8.44 -11.74 15.91
CA PRO A 78 -8.59 -12.61 17.08
C PRO A 78 -9.35 -11.94 18.23
N VAL A 79 -9.15 -10.64 18.45
CA VAL A 79 -9.88 -9.91 19.49
C VAL A 79 -11.37 -9.81 19.16
N SER A 80 -11.74 -9.59 17.90
CA SER A 80 -13.14 -9.59 17.47
C SER A 80 -13.80 -10.96 17.65
N ILE A 81 -13.10 -12.04 17.33
CA ILE A 81 -13.57 -13.41 17.56
C ILE A 81 -13.78 -13.66 19.06
N TYR A 82 -12.86 -13.21 19.91
CA TYR A 82 -12.97 -13.31 21.36
C TYR A 82 -14.18 -12.53 21.91
N LEU A 83 -14.46 -11.33 21.40
CA LEU A 83 -15.63 -10.53 21.79
C LEU A 83 -16.94 -11.23 21.42
N PHE A 84 -17.03 -11.81 20.22
CA PHE A 84 -18.18 -12.62 19.84
C PHE A 84 -18.35 -13.86 20.72
N ALA A 85 -17.25 -14.56 21.03
CA ALA A 85 -17.27 -15.74 21.88
C ALA A 85 -17.65 -15.43 23.34
N SER A 86 -17.35 -14.23 23.83
CA SER A 86 -17.70 -13.75 25.18
C SER A 86 -19.10 -13.15 25.29
N GLY A 87 -19.85 -13.07 24.19
CA GLY A 87 -21.21 -12.51 24.15
C GLY A 87 -21.27 -10.98 23.97
N ALA A 88 -20.12 -10.32 23.84
CA ALA A 88 -19.98 -8.90 23.55
C ALA A 88 -20.18 -8.64 22.03
N ILE A 89 -21.38 -8.94 21.53
CA ILE A 89 -21.69 -8.92 20.09
C ILE A 89 -21.54 -7.51 19.51
N TRP A 90 -22.00 -6.48 20.24
CA TRP A 90 -21.97 -5.11 19.76
C TRP A 90 -20.53 -4.61 19.57
N GLU A 91 -19.67 -4.88 20.56
CA GLU A 91 -18.26 -4.54 20.55
C GLU A 91 -17.52 -5.29 19.44
N GLY A 92 -17.84 -6.57 19.23
CA GLY A 92 -17.31 -7.37 18.14
C GLY A 92 -17.67 -6.80 16.76
N VAL A 93 -18.95 -6.45 16.53
CA VAL A 93 -19.39 -5.87 15.25
C VAL A 93 -18.71 -4.52 14.99
N VAL A 94 -18.66 -3.64 15.99
CA VAL A 94 -18.01 -2.33 15.86
C VAL A 94 -16.51 -2.49 15.59
N LEU A 95 -15.83 -3.43 16.27
CA LEU A 95 -14.42 -3.70 16.03
C LEU A 95 -14.16 -4.20 14.60
N VAL A 96 -14.99 -5.11 14.08
CA VAL A 96 -14.89 -5.60 12.70
C VAL A 96 -15.13 -4.46 11.71
N ALA A 97 -16.17 -3.65 11.93
CA ALA A 97 -16.48 -2.52 11.06
C ALA A 97 -15.33 -1.51 11.03
N CYS A 98 -14.78 -1.13 12.19
CA CYS A 98 -13.62 -0.26 12.28
C CYS A 98 -12.36 -0.88 11.68
N GLY A 99 -12.13 -2.18 11.90
CA GLY A 99 -11.00 -2.93 11.36
C GLY A 99 -10.98 -2.96 9.83
N VAL A 100 -12.13 -3.20 9.21
CA VAL A 100 -12.25 -3.26 7.75
C VAL A 100 -12.30 -1.86 7.13
N LEU A 101 -13.14 -0.97 7.66
CA LEU A 101 -13.42 0.33 7.03
C LEU A 101 -12.37 1.39 7.35
N VAL A 102 -11.90 1.46 8.59
CA VAL A 102 -10.96 2.52 9.01
C VAL A 102 -9.54 2.01 8.88
N ILE A 103 -9.22 0.91 9.55
CA ILE A 103 -7.84 0.41 9.64
C ILE A 103 -7.37 -0.15 8.30
N GLY A 104 -8.22 -0.90 7.59
CA GLY A 104 -7.95 -1.38 6.23
C GLY A 104 -7.77 -0.26 5.22
N MET A 105 -8.51 0.86 5.35
CA MET A 105 -8.35 2.02 4.46
C MET A 105 -7.01 2.74 4.64
N VAL A 106 -6.44 2.75 5.86
CA VAL A 106 -5.15 3.40 6.11
C VAL A 106 -4.06 2.80 5.22
N ASP A 107 -3.96 1.47 5.11
CA ASP A 107 -2.99 0.83 4.22
C ASP A 107 -3.26 1.10 2.73
N ASN A 108 -4.55 1.20 2.36
CA ASN A 108 -4.97 1.41 0.97
C ASN A 108 -4.79 2.86 0.48
N VAL A 109 -4.80 3.85 1.38
CA VAL A 109 -4.72 5.29 1.03
C VAL A 109 -3.34 5.87 1.33
N LEU A 110 -2.78 5.54 2.48
CA LEU A 110 -1.54 6.16 2.97
C LEU A 110 -0.34 5.69 2.13
N ARG A 111 -0.33 4.42 1.71
CA ARG A 111 0.78 3.85 0.91
C ARG A 111 0.88 4.48 -0.50
N PRO A 112 -0.21 4.63 -1.28
CA PRO A 112 -0.15 5.36 -2.55
C PRO A 112 0.20 6.85 -2.43
N ILE A 113 -0.28 7.53 -1.36
CA ILE A 113 0.03 8.95 -1.12
C ILE A 113 1.51 9.13 -0.84
N LEU A 114 2.11 8.28 0.00
CA LEU A 114 3.53 8.39 0.33
C LEU A 114 4.46 7.92 -0.79
N VAL A 115 3.98 7.02 -1.66
CA VAL A 115 4.76 6.52 -2.80
C VAL A 115 4.62 7.44 -4.02
N GLY A 116 3.71 8.41 -4.00
CA GLY A 116 3.59 9.41 -5.06
C GLY A 116 2.99 8.82 -6.33
N ARG A 117 1.66 8.87 -6.44
CA ARG A 117 0.94 8.42 -7.63
C ARG A 117 0.74 9.58 -8.60
N ASP A 118 1.78 9.91 -9.35
CA ASP A 118 1.65 10.67 -10.60
C ASP A 118 1.08 9.75 -11.69
N THR A 119 -0.20 9.39 -11.58
CA THR A 119 -0.86 8.64 -12.65
C THR A 119 -2.26 9.16 -12.85
N ARG A 120 -2.39 10.03 -13.86
CA ARG A 120 -3.64 10.49 -14.48
C ARG A 120 -4.36 9.30 -15.12
N ILE A 121 -4.82 8.35 -14.31
CA ILE A 121 -5.64 7.25 -14.81
C ILE A 121 -7.04 7.82 -15.04
N PRO A 122 -7.59 7.73 -16.25
CA PRO A 122 -8.94 8.19 -16.52
C PRO A 122 -9.98 7.44 -15.68
N ASP A 123 -10.99 8.15 -15.20
CA ASP A 123 -12.00 7.62 -14.25
C ASP A 123 -12.73 6.36 -14.76
N TYR A 124 -12.96 6.27 -16.07
CA TYR A 124 -13.59 5.08 -16.66
C TYR A 124 -12.74 3.81 -16.50
N VAL A 125 -11.40 3.93 -16.50
CA VAL A 125 -10.51 2.79 -16.26
C VAL A 125 -10.61 2.35 -14.80
N VAL A 126 -10.68 3.31 -13.87
CA VAL A 126 -10.88 3.01 -12.45
C VAL A 126 -12.22 2.31 -12.26
N LEU A 127 -13.29 2.81 -12.86
CA LEU A 127 -14.62 2.20 -12.78
C LEU A 127 -14.63 0.74 -13.29
N ILE A 128 -14.13 0.52 -14.51
CA ILE A 128 -14.10 -0.81 -15.14
C ILE A 128 -13.20 -1.75 -14.33
N SER A 129 -12.03 -1.30 -13.91
CA SER A 129 -11.10 -2.12 -13.13
C SER A 129 -11.64 -2.45 -11.74
N THR A 130 -12.38 -1.55 -11.11
CA THR A 130 -13.06 -1.81 -9.83
C THR A 130 -14.17 -2.86 -10.01
N LEU A 131 -15.01 -2.72 -11.03
CA LEU A 131 -16.09 -3.68 -11.33
C LEU A 131 -15.54 -5.07 -11.67
N GLY A 132 -14.57 -5.15 -12.58
CA GLY A 132 -13.92 -6.42 -12.94
C GLY A 132 -13.09 -7.01 -11.79
N GLY A 133 -12.48 -6.15 -10.97
CA GLY A 133 -11.79 -6.55 -9.74
C GLY A 133 -12.76 -7.19 -8.76
N ILE A 134 -13.93 -6.57 -8.54
CA ILE A 134 -14.98 -7.12 -7.66
C ILE A 134 -15.44 -8.49 -8.14
N GLU A 135 -15.61 -8.67 -9.45
CA GLU A 135 -16.02 -9.96 -10.01
C GLU A 135 -14.96 -11.06 -9.80
N MET A 136 -13.68 -10.75 -10.03
CA MET A 136 -12.59 -11.73 -9.88
C MET A 136 -12.15 -11.99 -8.44
N PHE A 137 -12.15 -10.97 -7.59
CA PHE A 137 -11.54 -11.00 -6.24
C PHE A 137 -12.53 -10.67 -5.11
N GLY A 138 -13.82 -10.51 -5.40
CA GLY A 138 -14.85 -10.13 -4.44
C GLY A 138 -14.62 -8.73 -3.87
N PHE A 139 -14.92 -8.51 -2.59
CA PHE A 139 -14.76 -7.20 -1.95
C PHE A 139 -13.33 -6.63 -2.04
N ASN A 140 -12.31 -7.49 -1.97
CA ASN A 140 -10.91 -7.08 -2.13
C ASN A 140 -10.59 -6.55 -3.54
N GLY A 141 -11.43 -6.90 -4.51
CA GLY A 141 -11.39 -6.44 -5.89
C GLY A 141 -11.52 -4.94 -6.09
N ILE A 142 -12.16 -4.24 -5.15
CA ILE A 142 -12.29 -2.77 -5.16
C ILE A 142 -10.91 -2.11 -5.15
N VAL A 143 -9.95 -2.70 -4.45
CA VAL A 143 -8.59 -2.18 -4.32
C VAL A 143 -7.66 -2.81 -5.36
N ILE A 144 -7.75 -4.13 -5.54
CA ILE A 144 -6.88 -4.89 -6.45
C ILE A 144 -7.06 -4.44 -7.91
N GLY A 145 -8.31 -4.20 -8.33
CA GLY A 145 -8.64 -3.81 -9.71
C GLY A 145 -7.91 -2.53 -10.18
N PRO A 146 -8.12 -1.38 -9.49
CA PRO A 146 -7.45 -0.12 -9.85
C PRO A 146 -5.92 -0.16 -9.73
N VAL A 147 -5.36 -1.05 -8.89
CA VAL A 147 -3.92 -1.24 -8.77
C VAL A 147 -3.35 -1.98 -9.99
N ILE A 148 -4.00 -3.06 -10.43
CA ILE A 148 -3.61 -3.80 -11.64
C ILE A 148 -3.71 -2.90 -12.87
N ALA A 149 -4.80 -2.14 -13.00
CA ALA A 149 -4.96 -1.20 -14.12
C ALA A 149 -3.87 -0.10 -14.14
N ALA A 150 -3.48 0.39 -12.96
CA ALA A 150 -2.38 1.36 -12.84
C ALA A 150 -1.04 0.78 -13.29
N LEU A 151 -0.73 -0.46 -12.87
CA LEU A 151 0.48 -1.17 -13.28
C LEU A 151 0.52 -1.40 -14.79
N PHE A 152 -0.61 -1.80 -15.38
CA PHE A 152 -0.72 -1.99 -16.82
C PHE A 152 -0.45 -0.69 -17.58
N ILE A 153 -1.13 0.41 -17.21
CA ILE A 153 -0.95 1.71 -17.86
C ILE A 153 0.47 2.24 -17.68
N ALA A 154 1.05 2.10 -16.48
CA ALA A 154 2.42 2.52 -16.22
C ALA A 154 3.41 1.78 -17.12
N THR A 155 3.26 0.45 -17.23
CA THR A 155 4.10 -0.40 -18.09
C THR A 155 3.91 -0.04 -19.56
N TRP A 156 2.67 0.16 -20.00
CA TRP A 156 2.33 0.55 -21.37
C TRP A 156 2.93 1.91 -21.74
N ASN A 157 2.88 2.89 -20.84
CA ASN A 157 3.45 4.21 -21.03
C ASN A 157 4.99 4.17 -21.11
N ILE A 158 5.64 3.30 -20.34
CA ILE A 158 7.09 3.11 -20.43
C ILE A 158 7.45 2.51 -21.79
N PHE A 159 6.72 1.46 -22.22
CA PHE A 159 7.00 0.80 -23.49
C PHE A 159 6.77 1.72 -24.71
N THR A 160 5.70 2.50 -24.70
CA THR A 160 5.41 3.46 -25.78
C THR A 160 6.43 4.60 -25.82
N ARG A 161 6.93 5.07 -24.67
CA ARG A 161 8.03 6.05 -24.61
C ARG A 161 9.34 5.51 -25.14
N MET A 162 9.67 4.25 -24.85
CA MET A 162 10.87 3.60 -25.40
C MET A 162 10.79 3.51 -26.92
N ARG A 163 9.64 3.08 -27.46
CA ARG A 163 9.41 3.03 -28.91
C ARG A 163 9.48 4.39 -29.60
N GLY A 164 8.98 5.45 -28.96
CA GLY A 164 9.08 6.82 -29.48
C GLY A 164 10.52 7.32 -29.48
N ALA A 165 11.27 7.08 -28.40
CA ALA A 165 12.67 7.47 -28.29
C ALA A 165 13.58 6.74 -29.31
N ASP A 166 13.31 5.47 -29.60
CA ASP A 166 14.03 4.71 -30.63
C ASP A 166 13.72 5.25 -32.04
N ALA A 167 12.48 5.64 -32.31
CA ALA A 167 12.07 6.23 -33.60
C ALA A 167 12.67 7.63 -33.82
N ASP A 168 12.73 8.47 -32.78
CA ASP A 168 13.35 9.80 -32.84
C ASP A 168 14.88 9.70 -33.01
N ALA A 169 15.52 8.70 -32.40
CA ALA A 169 16.95 8.44 -32.53
C ALA A 169 17.34 7.89 -33.93
N GLU A 170 16.49 7.05 -34.54
CA GLU A 170 16.68 6.59 -35.92
C GLU A 170 16.48 7.71 -36.95
N ALA A 171 15.51 8.60 -36.72
CA ALA A 171 15.30 9.77 -37.58
C ALA A 171 16.48 10.77 -37.52
N ALA A 172 17.02 11.03 -36.32
CA ALA A 172 18.18 11.91 -36.14
C ALA A 172 19.52 11.31 -36.64
N ALA A 173 19.58 9.99 -36.85
CA ALA A 173 20.75 9.32 -37.43
C ALA A 173 20.70 9.25 -38.97
N GLN A 174 19.57 9.64 -39.58
CA GLN A 174 19.37 9.68 -41.03
C GLN A 174 19.48 11.10 -41.63
N GLU A 175 19.53 12.15 -40.80
CA GLU A 175 19.97 13.52 -41.15
C GLU A 175 21.49 13.69 -41.07
#